data_AF-J0Q2F7-F1
#
_entry.id   AF-J0Q2F7-F1
#
_cell.length_a   1.000
_cell.length_b   1.000
_cell.length_c   1.000
_cell.angle_alpha   90.00
_cell.angle_beta   90.00
_cell.angle_gamma   90.00
#
_symmetry.space_group_name_H-M   'P 1'
#
loop_
_entity.id
_entity.type
_entity.pdbx_description
1 polymer ?
#
loop_
_entity_poly.entity_id
_entity_poly.type
_entity_poly.pdbx_seq_one_letter_code
_entity_poly.pdbx_strand_id
1 'polypeptide(L)'
;MELVNLLFGRFFMNTLVFILLLVSCTDDFNSCYSNNKMVKIYPTAQACEQAMIPSTKKFASYGQQIFAQCTNIEANLHQQQVQLIWSVTNRGNFLLTSQNMHDKISNPHDADIFSPHPHP
;
A
#
# COMPACT_ATOMS: atom_id res chain seq x y z
N MET A 1 3.08 -8.26 -11.12
CA MET A 1 2.91 -7.25 -10.06
C MET A 1 2.78 -5.92 -10.73
N GLU A 2 1.75 -5.16 -10.38
CA GLU A 2 1.53 -3.81 -10.87
C GLU A 2 1.80 -2.80 -9.76
N LEU A 3 2.18 -1.58 -10.16
CA LEU A 3 2.68 -0.54 -9.26
C LEU A 3 1.80 0.71 -9.34
N VAL A 4 1.34 1.19 -8.19
CA VAL A 4 0.69 2.50 -8.08
C VAL A 4 1.56 3.40 -7.20
N ASN A 5 2.00 4.54 -7.75
CA ASN A 5 2.82 5.49 -7.03
C ASN A 5 1.94 6.56 -6.39
N LEU A 6 2.04 6.70 -5.07
CA LEU A 6 1.39 7.76 -4.29
C LEU A 6 2.43 8.78 -3.85
N LEU A 7 2.14 10.05 -4.11
CA LEU A 7 2.92 11.18 -3.63
C LEU A 7 2.20 11.81 -2.44
N PHE A 8 2.76 11.66 -1.26
CA PHE A 8 2.25 12.32 -0.06
C PHE A 8 2.80 13.73 0.03
N GLY A 9 1.91 14.73 -0.08
CA GLY A 9 2.22 16.15 0.14
C GLY A 9 2.18 16.53 1.62
N ARG A 10 2.71 17.72 1.94
CA ARG A 10 2.89 18.31 3.28
C ARG A 10 1.61 18.53 4.13
N PHE A 11 0.47 17.95 3.74
CA PHE A 11 -0.87 18.20 4.28
C PHE A 11 -1.40 17.06 5.17
N PHE A 12 -0.68 15.95 5.33
CA PHE A 12 -1.10 14.88 6.22
C PHE A 12 -0.64 15.16 7.66
N MET A 13 -1.58 15.55 8.51
CA MET A 13 -1.35 15.73 9.96
C MET A 13 -1.26 14.40 10.72
N ASN A 14 -1.64 13.29 10.07
CA ASN A 14 -1.61 11.95 10.66
C ASN A 14 -0.39 11.19 10.15
N THR A 15 0.41 10.66 11.08
CA THR A 15 1.58 9.82 10.79
C THR A 15 1.18 8.48 10.18
N LEU A 16 -0.05 8.02 10.43
CA LEU A 16 -0.59 6.77 9.92
C LEU A 16 -1.85 7.06 9.11
N VAL A 17 -1.87 6.57 7.89
CA VAL A 17 -2.99 6.70 6.95
C VAL A 17 -3.38 5.33 6.42
N PHE A 18 -4.64 5.21 5.99
CA PHE A 18 -5.18 3.98 5.44
C PHE A 18 -5.50 4.20 3.98
N ILE A 19 -5.06 3.29 3.11
CA ILE A 19 -5.33 3.36 1.69
C ILE A 19 -6.24 2.22 1.30
N LEU A 20 -7.34 2.60 0.66
CA LEU A 20 -8.19 1.69 -0.09
C LEU A 20 -7.66 1.61 -1.52
N LEU A 21 -7.23 0.42 -1.93
CA LEU A 21 -6.95 0.09 -3.32
C LEU A 21 -8.08 -0.77 -3.88
N LEU A 22 -8.61 -0.38 -5.05
CA LEU A 22 -9.49 -1.21 -5.84
C LEU A 22 -8.78 -1.75 -7.08
N VAL A 23 -9.07 -2.99 -7.43
CA VAL A 23 -8.58 -3.66 -8.65
C VAL A 23 -9.77 -4.25 -9.37
N SER A 24 -9.89 -3.96 -10.66
CA SER A 24 -10.90 -4.56 -11.52
C SER A 24 -10.28 -5.66 -12.34
N CYS A 25 -10.87 -6.86 -12.30
CA CYS A 25 -10.47 -7.99 -13.12
C CYS A 25 -11.62 -8.46 -14.02
N THR A 26 -11.29 -9.12 -15.12
CA THR A 26 -12.24 -9.96 -15.86
C THR A 26 -12.69 -11.15 -15.00
N ASP A 27 -13.81 -11.77 -15.34
CA ASP A 27 -14.35 -12.91 -14.58
C ASP A 27 -13.42 -14.13 -14.55
N ASP A 28 -12.59 -14.27 -15.57
CA ASP A 28 -11.56 -15.30 -15.72
C ASP A 28 -10.21 -14.95 -15.06
N PHE A 29 -10.09 -13.75 -14.45
CA PHE A 29 -8.89 -13.22 -13.80
C PHE A 29 -7.64 -13.09 -14.67
N ASN A 30 -7.70 -13.30 -16.00
CA ASN A 30 -6.52 -13.16 -16.85
C ASN A 30 -6.14 -11.70 -17.11
N SER A 31 -7.07 -10.77 -16.89
CA SER A 31 -6.82 -9.34 -17.06
C SER A 31 -7.32 -8.58 -15.85
N CYS A 32 -6.38 -7.99 -15.10
CA CYS A 32 -6.66 -7.11 -13.97
C CYS A 32 -6.05 -5.74 -14.24
N TYR A 33 -6.67 -4.69 -13.71
CA TYR A 33 -6.11 -3.35 -13.76
C TYR A 33 -6.52 -2.53 -12.54
N SER A 34 -5.68 -1.57 -12.19
CA SER A 34 -6.00 -0.52 -11.23
C SER A 34 -5.45 0.80 -11.73
N ASN A 35 -6.07 1.91 -11.33
CA ASN A 35 -5.63 3.25 -11.69
C ASN A 35 -5.73 4.20 -10.50
N ASN A 36 -5.20 5.41 -10.65
CA ASN A 36 -5.17 6.40 -9.56
C ASN A 36 -6.56 6.81 -9.03
N LYS A 37 -7.64 6.66 -9.83
CA LYS A 37 -9.01 6.95 -9.37
C LYS A 37 -9.59 5.82 -8.51
N MET A 38 -8.98 4.64 -8.58
CA MET A 38 -9.28 3.45 -7.79
C MET A 38 -8.45 3.38 -6.50
N VAL A 39 -7.74 4.47 -6.15
CA VAL A 39 -7.02 4.60 -4.88
C VAL A 39 -7.61 5.74 -4.07
N LYS A 40 -7.87 5.50 -2.79
CA LYS A 40 -8.36 6.53 -1.86
C LYS A 40 -7.61 6.44 -0.54
N ILE A 41 -7.34 7.60 0.06
CA ILE A 41 -6.65 7.72 1.34
C ILE A 41 -7.68 8.13 2.39
N TYR A 42 -7.60 7.49 3.56
CA TYR A 42 -8.46 7.67 4.71
C TYR A 42 -7.63 7.89 5.97
N PRO A 43 -8.12 8.67 6.94
CA PRO A 43 -7.41 8.92 8.19
C PRO A 43 -7.50 7.74 9.17
N THR A 44 -8.49 6.85 9.04
CA THR A 44 -8.73 5.75 9.98
C THR A 44 -9.05 4.45 9.24
N ALA A 45 -8.73 3.30 9.87
CA ALA A 45 -9.04 1.96 9.37
C ALA A 45 -10.54 1.82 9.08
N GLN A 46 -11.35 2.22 10.07
CA GLN A 46 -12.80 2.16 9.99
C GLN A 46 -13.35 2.93 8.78
N ALA A 47 -12.85 4.14 8.52
CA ALA A 47 -13.29 4.91 7.35
C ALA A 47 -12.90 4.24 6.02
N CYS A 48 -11.73 3.59 5.98
CA CYS A 48 -11.28 2.82 4.82
C CYS A 48 -12.18 1.60 4.58
N GLU A 49 -12.42 0.79 5.61
CA GLU A 49 -13.21 -0.43 5.55
C GLU A 49 -14.67 -0.14 5.18
N GLN A 50 -15.27 0.88 5.81
CA GLN A 50 -16.63 1.33 5.50
C GLN A 50 -16.77 1.80 4.06
N ALA A 51 -15.69 2.28 3.44
CA ALA A 51 -15.68 2.72 2.06
C ALA A 51 -15.48 1.58 1.03
N MET A 52 -15.14 0.36 1.46
CA MET A 52 -14.88 -0.77 0.55
C MET A 52 -16.13 -1.16 -0.25
N ILE A 53 -17.23 -1.45 0.43
CA ILE A 53 -18.50 -1.85 -0.21
C ILE A 53 -19.07 -0.76 -1.15
N PRO A 54 -19.18 0.52 -0.76
CA PRO A 54 -19.68 1.54 -1.68
C PRO A 54 -18.70 1.81 -2.84
N SER A 55 -17.39 1.68 -2.63
CA SER A 55 -16.42 1.89 -3.71
C SER A 55 -16.43 0.73 -4.72
N THR A 56 -16.49 -0.52 -4.27
CA THR A 56 -16.62 -1.68 -5.17
C THR A 56 -17.86 -1.58 -6.05
N LYS A 57 -19.01 -1.24 -5.46
CA LYS A 57 -20.26 -1.01 -6.21
C LYS A 57 -20.14 0.09 -7.26
N LYS A 58 -19.38 1.15 -6.99
CA LYS A 58 -19.17 2.25 -7.94
C LYS A 58 -18.38 1.83 -9.18
N PHE A 59 -17.46 0.88 -9.04
CA PHE A 59 -16.59 0.43 -10.13
C PHE A 59 -17.04 -0.90 -10.75
N ALA A 60 -17.98 -1.60 -10.13
CA ALA A 60 -18.53 -2.84 -10.66
C ALA A 60 -19.24 -2.56 -11.99
N SER A 61 -18.70 -3.15 -13.06
CA SER A 61 -19.39 -3.26 -14.36
C SER A 61 -19.76 -4.71 -14.62
N TYR A 62 -20.70 -4.94 -15.54
CA TYR A 62 -21.10 -6.28 -15.92
C TYR A 62 -19.90 -7.10 -16.42
N GLY A 63 -19.73 -8.32 -15.90
CA GLY A 63 -18.61 -9.20 -16.25
C GLY A 63 -17.26 -8.86 -15.59
N GLN A 64 -17.23 -7.94 -14.62
CA GLN A 64 -16.01 -7.60 -13.89
C GLN A 64 -16.10 -7.98 -12.41
N GLN A 65 -15.00 -8.48 -11.86
CA GLN A 65 -14.83 -8.68 -10.42
C GLN A 65 -13.96 -7.57 -9.85
N ILE A 66 -14.48 -6.89 -8.82
CA ILE A 66 -13.75 -5.80 -8.16
C ILE A 66 -13.22 -6.30 -6.81
N PHE A 67 -11.89 -6.32 -6.69
CA PHE A 67 -11.21 -6.53 -5.43
C PHE A 67 -10.98 -5.20 -4.72
N ALA A 68 -11.10 -5.22 -3.40
CA ALA A 68 -10.83 -4.06 -2.55
C ALA A 68 -10.09 -4.52 -1.30
N GLN A 69 -9.06 -3.77 -0.92
CA GLN A 69 -8.33 -4.00 0.33
C GLN A 69 -7.85 -2.67 0.90
N CYS A 70 -7.91 -2.59 2.22
CA CYS A 70 -7.33 -1.50 3.00
C CYS A 70 -5.95 -1.91 3.50
N THR A 71 -4.96 -1.05 3.29
CA THR A 71 -3.62 -1.18 3.89
C THR A 71 -3.31 0.08 4.68
N ASN A 72 -2.58 -0.04 5.78
CA ASN A 72 -2.03 1.11 6.48
C ASN A 72 -0.65 1.47 5.93
N ILE A 73 -0.32 2.76 5.97
CA ILE A 73 0.99 3.27 5.61
C ILE A 73 1.38 4.32 6.64
N GLU A 74 2.62 4.25 7.09
CA GLU A 74 3.23 5.32 7.86
C GLU A 74 3.70 6.40 6.87
N ALA A 75 2.92 7.48 6.80
CA ALA A 75 3.24 8.64 6.00
C ALA A 75 4.04 9.61 6.88
N ASN A 76 5.37 9.60 6.72
CA ASN A 76 6.21 10.55 7.42
C ASN A 76 6.01 11.95 6.80
N LEU A 77 6.12 13.00 7.60
CA LEU A 77 5.75 14.38 7.24
C LEU A 77 6.61 14.98 6.10
N HIS A 78 7.71 14.31 5.75
CA HIS A 78 8.61 14.68 4.66
C HIS A 78 8.21 13.94 3.37
N GLN A 79 8.16 14.65 2.24
CA GLN A 79 7.71 14.19 0.92
C GLN A 79 8.06 12.72 0.64
N GLN A 80 7.13 11.83 0.96
CA GLN A 80 7.33 10.40 0.88
C GLN A 80 6.65 9.88 -0.38
N GLN A 81 7.44 9.25 -1.24
CA GLN A 81 6.91 8.46 -2.34
C GLN A 81 6.68 7.06 -1.82
N VAL A 82 5.43 6.62 -1.90
CA VAL A 82 5.04 5.27 -1.47
C VAL A 82 4.52 4.52 -2.67
N GLN A 83 5.02 3.30 -2.82
CA GLN A 83 4.65 2.41 -3.89
C GLN A 83 3.71 1.33 -3.34
N LEU A 84 2.51 1.25 -3.92
CA LEU A 84 1.60 0.15 -3.69
C LEU A 84 1.89 -0.94 -4.72
N ILE A 85 2.24 -2.11 -4.22
CA ILE A 85 2.49 -3.31 -5.01
C ILE A 85 1.30 -4.22 -4.82
N TRP A 86 0.67 -4.61 -5.91
CA TRP A 86 -0.50 -5.47 -5.84
C TRP A 86 -0.49 -6.57 -6.90
N SER A 87 -1.25 -7.62 -6.62
CA SER A 87 -1.47 -8.72 -7.55
C SER A 87 -2.77 -9.45 -7.24
N VAL A 88 -3.44 -9.94 -8.29
CA VAL A 88 -4.54 -10.89 -8.18
C VAL A 88 -4.08 -12.21 -8.79
N THR A 89 -4.22 -13.31 -8.04
CA THR A 89 -3.91 -14.65 -8.57
C THR A 89 -5.02 -15.14 -9.48
N ASN A 90 -4.72 -16.09 -10.37
CA ASN A 90 -5.73 -16.76 -11.22
C ASN A 90 -6.81 -17.54 -10.44
N ARG A 91 -6.69 -17.63 -9.11
CA ARG A 91 -7.69 -18.18 -8.20
C ARG A 91 -8.53 -17.10 -7.51
N GLY A 92 -8.37 -15.84 -7.89
CA GLY A 92 -9.09 -14.71 -7.29
C GLY A 92 -8.56 -14.26 -5.92
N ASN A 93 -7.34 -14.66 -5.52
CA ASN A 93 -6.73 -14.11 -4.29
C ASN A 93 -6.09 -12.76 -4.59
N PHE A 94 -6.48 -11.73 -3.83
CA PHE A 94 -5.93 -10.39 -3.91
C PHE A 94 -4.85 -10.18 -2.83
N LEU A 95 -3.70 -9.66 -3.25
CA LEU A 95 -2.57 -9.33 -2.39
C LEU A 95 -2.21 -7.85 -2.60
N LEU A 96 -2.09 -7.11 -1.50
CA LEU A 96 -1.69 -5.72 -1.47
C LEU A 96 -0.57 -5.52 -0.44
N THR A 97 0.51 -4.89 -0.87
CA THR A 97 1.65 -4.51 -0.03
C THR A 97 2.04 -3.07 -0.33
N SER A 98 2.48 -2.33 0.68
CA SER A 98 3.08 -1.01 0.53
C SER A 98 4.60 -1.06 0.72
N GLN A 99 5.33 -0.33 -0.11
CA GLN A 99 6.77 -0.11 0.04
C GLN A 99 7.07 1.40 0.08
N ASN A 100 7.78 1.83 1.12
CA ASN A 100 8.31 3.19 1.19
C ASN A 100 9.58 3.29 0.35
N MET A 101 9.62 4.23 -0.58
CA MET A 101 10.77 4.43 -1.46
C MET A 101 11.93 5.14 -0.74
N HIS A 102 11.68 5.78 0.42
CA HIS A 102 12.71 6.43 1.24
C HIS A 102 13.39 5.49 2.25
N ASP A 103 12.87 4.27 2.48
CA ASP A 103 13.46 3.30 3.43
C ASP A 103 14.66 2.53 2.89
N LYS A 104 15.14 2.84 1.68
CA LYS A 104 16.33 2.18 1.13
C LYS A 104 17.65 2.69 1.73
N ILE A 105 17.60 3.35 2.89
CA ILE A 105 18.75 3.76 3.70
C ILE A 105 18.43 3.44 5.17
N SER A 106 18.49 2.18 5.53
CA SER A 106 18.93 1.80 6.88
C SER A 106 19.96 0.69 6.72
N ASN A 107 21.23 1.11 6.65
CA ASN A 107 22.40 0.27 6.86
C ASN A 107 22.25 -0.49 8.19
N PRO A 108 22.53 -1.80 8.26
CA PRO A 108 23.22 -2.32 9.42
C PRO A 108 24.71 -1.96 9.27
N HIS A 109 25.11 -0.82 9.86
CA HIS A 109 26.48 -0.71 10.36
C HIS A 109 26.58 -1.67 11.54
N ASP A 110 27.03 -2.89 11.29
CA ASP A 110 27.50 -3.81 12.31
C ASP A 110 28.88 -4.30 11.90
N ALA A 111 29.87 -3.44 12.12
CA ALA A 111 31.25 -3.82 12.30
C ALA A 111 32.01 -2.62 12.90
N ASP A 112 32.66 -2.90 14.01
CA ASP A 112 33.67 -2.10 14.71
C ASP A 112 33.14 -1.03 15.68
N ILE A 113 33.23 -1.33 16.98
CA ILE A 113 34.05 -0.56 17.96
C ILE A 113 33.88 -1.11 19.41
N PHE A 114 35.00 -1.63 19.93
CA PHE A 114 35.45 -1.75 21.33
C PHE A 114 35.07 -2.98 22.19
N SER A 115 35.96 -3.97 22.16
CA SER A 115 36.21 -4.90 23.26
C SER A 115 37.04 -4.23 24.37
N PRO A 116 36.64 -4.24 25.65
CA PRO A 116 37.54 -3.94 26.75
C PRO A 116 38.33 -5.21 27.16
N HIS A 117 39.65 -5.14 27.14
CA HIS A 117 40.54 -6.08 27.82
C HIS A 117 40.21 -6.17 29.32
N PRO A 118 40.45 -7.35 29.93
CA PRO A 118 41.07 -7.37 31.24
C PRO A 118 42.25 -8.35 31.32
N HIS A 119 43.41 -7.84 31.75
CA HIS A 119 44.47 -8.62 32.41
C HIS A 119 44.09 -8.84 33.88
N PRO A 120 44.52 -9.95 34.49
CA PRO A 120 45.70 -9.90 35.37
C PRO A 120 46.92 -10.65 34.82
#